data_AF-A0A935Q1B0-F1
#
_entry.id   AF-A0A935Q1B0-F1
#
_cell.length_a   1.000
_cell.length_b   1.000
_cell.length_c   1.000
_cell.angle_alpha   90.00
_cell.angle_beta   90.00
_cell.angle_gamma   90.00
#
_symmetry.space_group_name_H-M   'P 1'
#
loop_
_entity.id
_entity.type
_entity.pdbx_description
1 polymer ?
#
loop_
_entity_poly.entity_id
_entity_poly.type
_entity_poly.pdbx_seq_one_letter_code
_entity_poly.pdbx_strand_id
1 'polypeptide(L)'
;MVEDREADGVLLDILVEELGWPELRSLWTRGKEITPPAIEFENSAGINAMPQRVERIADDARIQDRPLRCFVLCDSDARWPNDCGHPSVHSIDDLRRRCEEHSIPLHVLQKRSAENYIPDAVFTALRADPAYKSKIGGLEAFLRLTPMQRDHFPVKDGLSDAERTLALGAGLYDAGDEPDLDKLKERLLPRRPRPLLLLSEERRASFSSEGLRCRDGNGEIDTLLEAIAREL
;
A
#
# COMPACT_ATOMS: atom_id res chain seq x y z
N MET A 1 0.06 -5.21 12.50
CA MET A 1 0.11 -6.28 11.48
C MET A 1 -0.14 -5.68 10.11
N VAL A 2 0.67 -6.09 9.13
CA VAL A 2 0.59 -5.61 7.75
C VAL A 2 0.65 -6.79 6.77
N GLU A 3 0.18 -6.60 5.55
CA GLU A 3 0.18 -7.67 4.53
C GLU A 3 1.58 -8.09 4.09
N ASP A 4 2.44 -7.12 3.72
CA ASP A 4 3.84 -7.30 3.36
C ASP A 4 4.69 -6.20 4.03
N ARG A 5 5.64 -6.60 4.87
CA ARG A 5 6.52 -5.65 5.58
C ARG A 5 7.37 -4.80 4.62
N GLU A 6 7.75 -5.33 3.46
CA GLU A 6 8.56 -4.59 2.47
C GLU A 6 7.73 -3.63 1.60
N ALA A 7 6.40 -3.67 1.71
CA ALA A 7 5.49 -2.74 1.02
C ALA A 7 4.72 -1.91 2.04
N ASP A 8 3.71 -2.47 2.67
CA ASP A 8 2.84 -1.79 3.64
C ASP A 8 3.59 -1.20 4.83
N GLY A 9 4.53 -1.97 5.39
CA GLY A 9 5.36 -1.52 6.51
C GLY A 9 6.24 -0.32 6.12
N VAL A 10 6.84 -0.39 4.92
CA VAL A 10 7.65 0.72 4.36
C VAL A 10 6.76 1.94 4.06
N LEU A 11 5.57 1.73 3.51
CA LEU A 11 4.62 2.83 3.28
C LEU A 11 4.32 3.54 4.61
N LEU A 12 3.95 2.80 5.66
CA LEU A 12 3.69 3.39 6.97
C LEU A 12 4.87 4.19 7.51
N ASP A 13 6.10 3.70 7.32
CA ASP A 13 7.29 4.43 7.73
C ASP A 13 7.45 5.75 7.01
N ILE A 14 7.30 5.74 5.69
CA ILE A 14 7.36 6.96 4.87
C ILE A 14 6.25 7.93 5.27
N LEU A 15 5.02 7.45 5.45
CA LEU A 15 3.87 8.28 5.80
C LEU A 15 4.06 8.95 7.17
N VAL A 16 4.48 8.20 8.18
CA VAL A 16 4.72 8.78 9.52
C VAL A 16 5.86 9.78 9.47
N GLU A 17 6.97 9.47 8.79
CA GLU A 17 8.13 10.36 8.70
C GLU A 17 7.81 11.68 7.98
N GLU A 18 7.11 11.62 6.85
CA GLU A 18 6.83 12.78 6.00
C GLU A 18 5.61 13.59 6.40
N LEU A 19 4.58 12.93 6.96
CA LEU A 19 3.26 13.53 7.19
C LEU A 19 2.82 13.49 8.65
N GLY A 20 3.48 12.69 9.50
CA GLY A 20 3.20 12.67 10.92
C GLY A 20 3.55 14.00 11.59
N TRP A 21 2.74 14.43 12.55
CA TRP A 21 3.06 15.58 13.39
C TRP A 21 4.26 15.24 14.33
N PRO A 22 4.96 16.24 14.88
CA PRO A 22 6.21 16.04 15.63
C PRO A 22 6.11 14.97 16.73
N GLU A 23 5.00 14.93 17.46
CA GLU A 23 4.76 13.98 18.55
C GLU A 23 4.61 12.55 18.02
N LEU A 24 3.79 12.34 16.98
CA LEU A 24 3.64 11.01 16.35
C LEU A 24 4.98 10.50 15.82
N ARG A 25 5.76 11.35 15.14
CA ARG A 25 7.09 10.98 14.65
C ARG A 25 8.03 10.59 15.78
N SER A 26 8.04 11.35 16.86
CA SER A 26 8.88 11.05 18.02
C SER A 26 8.49 9.72 18.66
N LEU A 27 7.20 9.45 18.85
CA LEU A 27 6.71 8.18 19.38
C LEU A 27 7.03 7.02 18.46
N TRP A 28 6.84 7.19 17.15
CA TRP A 28 7.13 6.17 16.14
C TRP A 28 8.60 5.77 16.12
N THR A 29 9.51 6.75 16.03
CA THR A 29 10.95 6.50 16.01
C THR A 29 11.41 5.87 17.33
N ARG A 30 11.09 6.47 18.47
CA ARG A 30 11.53 5.96 19.78
C ARG A 30 10.92 4.60 20.09
N GLY A 31 9.67 4.37 19.71
CA GLY A 31 8.97 3.11 19.91
C GLY A 31 9.65 1.93 19.20
N LYS A 32 10.33 2.16 18.08
CA LYS A 32 11.11 1.14 17.38
C LYS A 32 12.50 0.88 17.98
N GLU A 33 13.05 1.85 18.72
CA GLU A 33 14.41 1.78 19.28
C GLU A 33 14.48 1.16 20.67
N ILE A 34 13.36 1.13 21.41
CA ILE A 34 13.31 0.51 22.75
C ILE A 34 13.32 -1.03 22.68
N THR A 35 13.66 -1.68 23.79
CA THR A 35 13.71 -3.16 23.91
C THR A 35 12.80 -3.64 25.05
N PRO A 36 11.79 -4.49 24.77
CA PRO A 36 11.31 -4.86 23.44
C PRO A 36 10.73 -3.65 22.68
N PRO A 37 10.69 -3.67 21.33
CA PRO A 37 10.12 -2.57 20.56
C PRO A 37 8.64 -2.39 20.90
N ALA A 38 8.21 -1.14 21.07
CA ALA A 38 6.79 -0.79 21.18
C ALA A 38 6.07 -0.93 19.83
N ILE A 39 6.79 -0.83 18.71
CA ILE A 39 6.23 -0.91 17.36
C ILE A 39 6.97 -1.98 16.57
N GLU A 40 6.24 -3.02 16.15
CA GLU A 40 6.75 -4.07 15.28
C GLU A 40 5.76 -4.37 14.15
N PHE A 41 6.31 -4.57 12.95
CA PHE A 41 5.53 -5.05 11.81
C PHE A 41 5.54 -6.56 11.74
N GLU A 42 4.41 -7.16 12.11
CA GLU A 42 4.15 -8.56 11.78
C GLU A 42 3.62 -8.68 10.34
N ASN A 43 4.35 -9.43 9.50
CA ASN A 43 3.98 -9.75 8.13
C ASN A 43 2.99 -10.92 8.09
N SER A 44 1.79 -10.72 7.55
CA SER A 44 0.73 -11.73 7.54
C SER A 44 0.83 -12.77 6.40
N ALA A 45 1.65 -12.52 5.38
CA ALA A 45 1.82 -13.33 4.16
C ALA A 45 0.60 -13.35 3.22
N GLY A 46 -0.14 -12.24 3.15
CA GLY A 46 -1.25 -12.03 2.22
C GLY A 46 -2.61 -11.88 2.91
N ILE A 47 -3.56 -11.21 2.24
CA ILE A 47 -4.91 -10.94 2.77
C ILE A 47 -5.64 -12.18 3.30
N ASN A 48 -5.51 -13.33 2.65
CA ASN A 48 -6.21 -14.57 3.03
C ASN A 48 -5.72 -15.17 4.36
N ALA A 49 -4.50 -14.82 4.80
CA ALA A 49 -3.93 -15.34 6.04
C ALA A 49 -4.20 -14.41 7.24
N MET A 50 -4.56 -13.14 6.98
CA MET A 50 -4.77 -12.12 8.01
C MET A 50 -5.86 -12.48 9.03
N PRO A 51 -7.05 -12.99 8.64
CA PRO A 51 -8.10 -13.32 9.62
C PRO A 51 -7.63 -14.33 10.68
N GLN A 52 -6.90 -15.36 10.26
CA GLN A 52 -6.36 -16.37 11.17
C GLN A 52 -5.26 -15.83 12.08
N ARG A 53 -4.51 -14.82 11.62
CA ARG A 53 -3.48 -14.15 12.42
C ARG A 53 -4.08 -13.24 13.47
N VAL A 54 -5.13 -12.49 13.12
CA VAL A 54 -5.91 -11.68 14.07
C VAL A 54 -6.36 -12.55 15.25
N GLU A 55 -7.00 -13.69 14.95
CA GLU A 55 -7.46 -14.64 15.97
C GLU A 55 -6.32 -15.12 16.86
N ARG A 56 -5.20 -15.54 16.26
CA ARG A 56 -4.05 -16.02 17.02
C ARG A 56 -3.49 -14.96 17.97
N ILE A 57 -3.31 -13.73 17.49
CA ILE A 57 -2.76 -12.65 18.31
C ILE A 57 -3.71 -12.29 19.46
N ALA A 58 -5.02 -12.27 19.19
CA ALA A 58 -6.03 -12.01 20.21
C ALA A 58 -6.08 -13.14 21.26
N ASP A 59 -6.07 -14.40 20.83
CA ASP A 59 -6.01 -15.56 21.73
C ASP A 59 -4.73 -15.56 22.56
N ASP A 60 -3.57 -15.29 21.96
CA ASP A 60 -2.30 -15.21 22.67
C ASP A 60 -2.32 -14.09 23.72
N ALA A 61 -2.91 -12.93 23.40
CA ALA A 61 -3.07 -11.84 24.35
C ALA A 61 -3.97 -12.23 25.52
N ARG A 62 -5.09 -12.90 25.24
CA ARG A 62 -6.04 -13.40 26.23
C ARG A 62 -5.42 -14.47 27.13
N ILE A 63 -4.70 -15.43 26.56
CA ILE A 63 -4.03 -16.52 27.31
C ILE A 63 -2.95 -15.96 28.25
N GLN A 64 -2.25 -14.92 27.80
CA GLN A 64 -1.19 -14.26 28.58
C GLN A 64 -1.70 -13.17 29.52
N ASP A 65 -3.03 -12.95 29.60
CA ASP A 65 -3.68 -11.89 30.38
C ASP A 65 -3.06 -10.50 30.13
N ARG A 66 -2.75 -10.19 28.86
CA ARG A 66 -2.15 -8.92 28.44
C ARG A 66 -3.13 -8.11 27.59
N PRO A 67 -3.08 -6.77 27.65
CA PRO A 67 -3.87 -5.94 26.75
C PRO A 67 -3.45 -6.20 25.29
N LEU A 68 -4.45 -6.30 24.41
CA LEU A 68 -4.23 -6.41 22.98
C LEU A 68 -3.93 -5.02 22.41
N ARG A 69 -2.70 -4.85 21.89
CA ARG A 69 -2.25 -3.66 21.16
C ARG A 69 -1.91 -4.09 19.75
N CYS A 70 -2.87 -3.95 18.84
CA CYS A 70 -2.72 -4.37 17.45
C CYS A 70 -3.47 -3.40 16.56
N PHE A 71 -2.82 -3.02 15.45
CA PHE A 71 -3.43 -2.29 14.35
C PHE A 71 -3.24 -3.12 13.08
N VAL A 72 -4.26 -3.21 12.23
CA VAL A 72 -4.21 -4.00 10.99
C VAL A 72 -4.29 -3.07 9.78
N LEU A 73 -3.35 -3.22 8.84
CA LEU A 73 -3.37 -2.58 7.52
C LEU A 73 -3.33 -3.64 6.42
N CYS A 74 -4.16 -3.50 5.39
CA CYS A 74 -4.07 -4.34 4.19
C CYS A 74 -4.40 -3.58 2.89
N ASP A 75 -3.95 -4.16 1.77
CA ASP A 75 -4.33 -3.74 0.42
C ASP A 75 -5.85 -3.92 0.22
N SER A 76 -6.51 -3.10 -0.63
CA SER A 76 -7.90 -3.40 -1.03
C SER A 76 -7.99 -4.46 -2.12
N ASP A 77 -6.91 -4.64 -2.88
CA ASP A 77 -6.87 -5.41 -4.13
C ASP A 77 -7.92 -4.96 -5.17
N ALA A 78 -8.51 -3.76 -5.02
CA ALA A 78 -9.52 -3.26 -5.93
C ALA A 78 -8.89 -3.01 -7.31
N ARG A 79 -9.31 -3.77 -8.33
CA ARG A 79 -8.74 -3.66 -9.69
C ARG A 79 -9.33 -2.51 -10.50
N TRP A 80 -10.43 -1.93 -10.06
CA TRP A 80 -11.10 -0.75 -10.61
C TRP A 80 -12.06 -0.16 -9.56
N PRO A 81 -12.61 1.05 -9.79
CA PRO A 81 -13.58 1.65 -8.90
C PRO A 81 -14.82 0.76 -8.74
N ASN A 82 -15.27 0.54 -7.51
CA ASN A 82 -16.40 -0.32 -7.17
C ASN A 82 -16.23 -1.80 -7.59
N ASP A 83 -15.01 -2.35 -7.57
CA ASP A 83 -14.77 -3.79 -7.76
C ASP A 83 -15.37 -4.61 -6.60
N CYS A 84 -16.68 -4.85 -6.65
CA CYS A 84 -17.46 -5.57 -5.63
C CYS A 84 -17.45 -7.09 -5.83
N GLY A 85 -16.83 -7.59 -6.90
CA GLY A 85 -16.83 -9.01 -7.29
C GLY A 85 -15.49 -9.72 -7.10
N HIS A 86 -14.45 -9.05 -6.59
CA HIS A 86 -13.14 -9.67 -6.42
C HIS A 86 -13.10 -10.63 -5.21
N PRO A 87 -12.43 -11.78 -5.29
CA PRO A 87 -12.32 -12.71 -4.17
C PRO A 87 -11.74 -12.10 -2.89
N SER A 88 -10.92 -11.05 -3.00
CA SER A 88 -10.38 -10.32 -1.85
C SER A 88 -11.48 -9.68 -1.00
N VAL A 89 -12.65 -9.35 -1.57
CA VAL A 89 -13.77 -8.74 -0.84
C VAL A 89 -14.24 -9.66 0.29
N HIS A 90 -14.35 -10.97 0.04
CA HIS A 90 -14.72 -11.92 1.08
C HIS A 90 -13.67 -12.03 2.20
N SER A 91 -12.38 -12.03 1.84
CA SER A 91 -11.29 -12.07 2.81
C SER A 91 -11.21 -10.79 3.63
N ILE A 92 -11.47 -9.63 3.02
CA ILE A 92 -11.54 -8.32 3.70
C ILE A 92 -12.75 -8.26 4.62
N ASP A 93 -13.92 -8.76 4.22
CA ASP A 93 -15.11 -8.78 5.07
C ASP A 93 -14.94 -9.74 6.25
N ASP A 94 -14.32 -10.91 6.05
CA ASP A 94 -13.94 -11.82 7.15
C ASP A 94 -12.92 -11.14 8.08
N LEU A 95 -11.88 -10.50 7.52
CA LEU A 95 -10.89 -9.76 8.30
C LEU A 95 -11.54 -8.65 9.14
N ARG A 96 -12.47 -7.88 8.55
CA ARG A 96 -13.22 -6.82 9.23
C ARG A 96 -14.01 -7.39 10.40
N ARG A 97 -14.79 -8.45 10.17
CA ARG A 97 -15.54 -9.13 11.24
C ARG A 97 -14.63 -9.56 12.39
N ARG A 98 -13.50 -10.20 12.10
CA ARG A 98 -12.55 -10.67 13.14
C ARG A 98 -11.92 -9.51 13.91
N CYS A 99 -11.59 -8.42 13.22
CA CYS A 99 -11.05 -7.24 13.87
C CYS A 99 -12.10 -6.59 14.79
N GLU A 100 -13.36 -6.48 14.34
CA GLU A 100 -14.48 -5.97 15.13
C GLU A 100 -14.75 -6.82 16.37
N GLU A 101 -14.75 -8.15 16.25
CA GLU A 101 -14.94 -9.09 17.36
C GLU A 101 -13.89 -8.90 18.48
N HIS A 102 -12.65 -8.55 18.11
CA HIS A 102 -11.53 -8.36 19.04
C HIS A 102 -11.22 -6.88 19.33
N SER A 103 -12.05 -5.94 18.87
CA SER A 103 -11.82 -4.49 19.00
C SER A 103 -10.46 -4.02 18.48
N ILE A 104 -9.97 -4.65 17.41
CA ILE A 104 -8.72 -4.29 16.73
C ILE A 104 -9.05 -3.26 15.63
N PRO A 105 -8.40 -2.08 15.60
CA PRO A 105 -8.51 -1.17 14.47
C PRO A 105 -7.99 -1.81 13.18
N LEU A 106 -8.78 -1.70 12.11
CA LEU A 106 -8.46 -2.14 10.76
C LEU A 106 -8.55 -0.96 9.80
N HIS A 107 -7.51 -0.79 8.99
CA HIS A 107 -7.52 0.11 7.84
C HIS A 107 -7.31 -0.69 6.55
N VAL A 108 -8.22 -0.53 5.60
CA VAL A 108 -8.09 -1.09 4.25
C VAL A 108 -7.74 0.07 3.32
N LEU A 109 -6.64 -0.04 2.59
CA LEU A 109 -6.19 1.02 1.68
C LEU A 109 -7.26 1.31 0.61
N GLN A 110 -7.54 2.58 0.32
CA GLN A 110 -8.52 2.94 -0.73
C GLN A 110 -8.03 2.57 -2.14
N LYS A 111 -6.71 2.63 -2.35
CA LYS A 111 -6.08 2.23 -3.62
C LYS A 111 -5.84 0.73 -3.64
N ARG A 112 -5.54 0.21 -4.82
CA ARG A 112 -5.30 -1.22 -5.02
C ARG A 112 -4.27 -1.78 -4.05
N SER A 113 -3.12 -1.13 -3.95
CA SER A 113 -2.03 -1.56 -3.07
C SER A 113 -1.18 -0.40 -2.54
N ALA A 114 -0.33 -0.68 -1.55
CA ALA A 114 0.61 0.30 -1.00
C ALA A 114 1.44 1.03 -2.08
N GLU A 115 1.90 0.34 -3.12
CA GLU A 115 2.68 0.92 -4.23
C GLU A 115 1.92 2.00 -5.01
N ASN A 116 0.58 2.00 -4.98
CA ASN A 116 -0.24 3.01 -5.64
C ASN A 116 -0.20 4.37 -4.91
N TYR A 117 0.39 4.44 -3.71
CA TYR A 117 0.65 5.68 -2.98
C TYR A 117 2.03 6.29 -3.30
N ILE A 118 2.87 5.62 -4.09
CA ILE A 118 4.16 6.17 -4.53
C ILE A 118 3.91 7.48 -5.31
N PRO A 119 4.56 8.60 -4.96
CA PRO A 119 4.40 9.86 -5.67
C PRO A 119 4.90 9.84 -7.11
N ASP A 120 4.25 10.62 -7.97
CA ASP A 120 4.61 10.79 -9.39
C ASP A 120 6.03 11.31 -9.59
N ALA A 121 6.52 12.12 -8.63
CA ALA A 121 7.88 12.62 -8.61
C ALA A 121 8.92 11.49 -8.58
N VAL A 122 8.61 10.37 -7.92
CA VAL A 122 9.49 9.19 -7.88
C VAL A 122 9.60 8.58 -9.28
N PHE A 123 8.48 8.33 -9.96
CA PHE A 123 8.48 7.80 -11.33
C PHE A 123 9.10 8.77 -12.34
N THR A 124 8.92 10.08 -12.13
CA THR A 124 9.56 11.13 -12.94
C THR A 124 11.09 11.09 -12.78
N ALA A 125 11.57 10.93 -11.54
CA ALA A 125 13.00 10.79 -11.25
C ALA A 125 13.57 9.48 -11.85
N LEU A 126 12.83 8.36 -11.77
CA LEU A 126 13.22 7.11 -12.43
C LEU A 126 13.35 7.28 -13.94
N ARG A 127 12.41 7.96 -14.59
CA ARG A 127 12.46 8.21 -16.04
C ARG A 127 13.71 9.00 -16.44
N ALA A 128 14.18 9.90 -15.56
CA ALA A 128 15.39 10.69 -15.79
C ALA A 128 16.70 9.94 -15.48
N ASP A 129 16.64 8.78 -14.82
CA ASP A 129 17.83 8.00 -14.46
C ASP A 129 18.30 7.12 -15.64
N PRO A 130 19.57 7.26 -16.09
CA PRO A 130 20.17 6.38 -17.08
C PRO A 130 20.05 4.87 -16.78
N ALA A 131 20.02 4.47 -15.52
CA ALA A 131 19.85 3.07 -15.11
C ALA A 131 18.51 2.47 -15.56
N TYR A 132 17.48 3.31 -15.74
CA TYR A 132 16.13 2.92 -16.13
C TYR A 132 15.84 3.21 -17.61
N LYS A 133 16.87 3.43 -18.45
CA LYS A 133 16.73 3.76 -19.87
C LYS A 133 15.85 2.77 -20.66
N SER A 134 15.94 1.48 -20.34
CA SER A 134 15.12 0.43 -20.97
C SER A 134 13.64 0.47 -20.56
N LYS A 135 13.30 1.20 -19.49
CA LYS A 135 11.94 1.32 -18.94
C LYS A 135 11.29 2.67 -19.23
N ILE A 136 11.97 3.60 -19.90
CA ILE A 136 11.47 4.96 -20.20
C ILE A 136 10.08 4.92 -20.83
N GLY A 137 9.86 4.09 -21.87
CA GLY A 137 8.56 4.02 -22.54
C GLY A 137 7.42 3.58 -21.63
N GLY A 138 7.68 2.64 -20.71
CA GLY A 138 6.71 2.20 -19.71
C GLY A 138 6.48 3.25 -18.62
N LEU A 139 7.53 3.91 -18.13
CA LEU A 139 7.41 4.99 -17.15
C LEU A 139 6.62 6.18 -17.71
N GLU A 140 6.85 6.54 -18.97
CA GLU A 140 6.08 7.57 -19.66
C GLU A 140 4.61 7.19 -19.85
N ALA A 141 4.33 5.94 -20.22
CA ALA A 141 2.96 5.45 -20.32
C ALA A 141 2.26 5.48 -18.96
N PHE A 142 2.94 5.01 -17.90
CA PHE A 142 2.41 5.03 -16.55
C PHE A 142 2.10 6.45 -16.07
N LEU A 143 2.98 7.41 -16.35
CA LEU A 143 2.77 8.83 -15.98
C LEU A 143 1.68 9.53 -16.79
N ARG A 144 1.25 8.98 -17.94
CA ARG A 144 0.11 9.48 -18.73
C ARG A 144 -1.23 8.95 -18.27
N LEU A 145 -1.26 7.85 -17.52
CA LEU A 145 -2.49 7.34 -16.92
C LEU A 145 -3.14 8.39 -16.02
N THR A 146 -4.47 8.45 -16.04
CA THR A 146 -5.23 9.31 -15.14
C THR A 146 -4.99 8.92 -13.68
N PRO A 147 -5.24 9.81 -12.70
CA PRO A 147 -5.12 9.47 -11.28
C PRO A 147 -5.90 8.20 -10.90
N MET A 148 -7.13 8.07 -11.39
CA MET A 148 -7.99 6.91 -11.14
C MET A 148 -7.39 5.61 -11.70
N GLN A 149 -6.89 5.63 -12.94
CA GLN A 149 -6.23 4.49 -13.55
C GLN A 149 -5.00 4.05 -12.76
N ARG A 150 -4.19 5.00 -12.28
CA ARG A 150 -2.99 4.71 -11.49
C ARG A 150 -3.29 4.18 -10.10
N ASP A 151 -4.39 4.59 -9.50
CA ASP A 151 -4.82 4.08 -8.18
C ASP A 151 -5.19 2.60 -8.22
N HIS A 152 -5.53 2.09 -9.40
CA HIS A 152 -5.92 0.69 -9.63
C HIS A 152 -4.90 -0.12 -10.47
N PHE A 153 -3.83 0.51 -10.94
CA PHE A 153 -2.82 -0.15 -11.75
C PHE A 153 -1.98 -1.17 -10.93
N PRO A 154 -1.71 -2.39 -11.44
CA PRO A 154 -0.87 -3.39 -10.75
C PRO A 154 0.62 -3.04 -10.83
N VAL A 155 1.10 -2.07 -10.04
CA VAL A 155 2.50 -1.59 -10.09
C VAL A 155 3.52 -2.73 -9.94
N LYS A 156 3.21 -3.75 -9.13
CA LYS A 156 4.08 -4.91 -8.84
C LYS A 156 4.32 -5.82 -10.06
N ASP A 157 3.28 -6.00 -10.89
CA ASP A 157 3.24 -7.08 -11.88
C ASP A 157 3.14 -6.58 -13.33
N GLY A 158 2.58 -5.39 -13.55
CA GLY A 158 2.16 -4.93 -14.87
C GLY A 158 0.78 -5.46 -15.24
N LEU A 159 0.21 -4.91 -16.31
CA LEU A 159 -1.16 -5.19 -16.73
C LEU A 159 -1.20 -6.33 -17.75
N SER A 160 -1.44 -7.56 -17.26
CA SER A 160 -1.58 -8.74 -18.13
C SER A 160 -2.72 -8.57 -19.15
N ASP A 161 -2.68 -9.28 -20.28
CA ASP A 161 -3.73 -9.20 -21.31
C ASP A 161 -5.12 -9.57 -20.78
N ALA A 162 -5.19 -10.56 -19.88
CA ALA A 162 -6.43 -10.97 -19.23
C ALA A 162 -6.99 -9.86 -18.34
N GLU A 163 -6.13 -9.25 -17.51
CA GLU A 163 -6.54 -8.16 -16.62
C GLU A 163 -6.89 -6.89 -17.39
N ARG A 164 -6.15 -6.57 -18.46
CA ARG A 164 -6.47 -5.48 -19.38
C ARG A 164 -7.86 -5.62 -19.97
N THR A 165 -8.20 -6.83 -20.43
CA THR A 165 -9.53 -7.10 -21.01
C THR A 165 -10.63 -6.83 -19.98
N LEU A 166 -10.44 -7.27 -18.73
CA LEU A 166 -11.38 -7.02 -17.65
C LEU A 166 -11.47 -5.53 -17.31
N ALA A 167 -10.34 -4.83 -17.23
CA ALA A 167 -10.31 -3.42 -16.88
C ALA A 167 -10.92 -2.52 -17.97
N LEU A 168 -10.74 -2.85 -19.26
CA LEU A 168 -11.46 -2.21 -20.37
C LEU A 168 -12.96 -2.47 -20.28
N GLY A 169 -13.37 -3.71 -20.01
CA GLY A 169 -14.78 -4.07 -19.82
C GLY A 169 -15.43 -3.37 -18.62
N ALA A 170 -14.65 -3.10 -17.57
CA ALA A 170 -15.06 -2.33 -16.40
C ALA A 170 -15.04 -0.81 -16.62
N GLY A 171 -14.55 -0.33 -17.76
CA GLY A 171 -14.47 1.09 -18.09
C GLY A 171 -13.37 1.86 -17.35
N LEU A 172 -12.36 1.17 -16.80
CA LEU A 172 -11.19 1.83 -16.20
C LEU A 172 -10.29 2.48 -17.26
N TYR A 173 -10.20 1.85 -18.43
CA TYR A 173 -9.43 2.31 -19.58
C TYR A 173 -10.34 2.44 -20.81
N ASP A 174 -9.92 3.26 -21.77
CA ASP A 174 -10.59 3.39 -23.06
C ASP A 174 -9.70 2.97 -24.25
N ALA A 175 -10.24 3.03 -25.47
CA ALA A 175 -9.52 2.65 -26.68
C ALA A 175 -8.30 3.54 -26.98
N GLY A 176 -8.30 4.79 -26.49
CA GLY A 176 -7.19 5.72 -26.62
C GLY A 176 -6.00 5.37 -25.71
N ASP A 177 -6.25 4.64 -24.62
CA ASP A 177 -5.20 4.19 -23.69
C ASP A 177 -4.39 3.00 -24.23
N GLU A 178 -4.93 2.24 -25.19
CA GLU A 178 -4.33 0.99 -25.68
C GLU A 178 -2.84 1.07 -26.03
N PRO A 179 -2.32 2.11 -26.72
CA PRO A 179 -0.90 2.22 -27.04
C PRO A 179 0.01 2.35 -25.81
N ASP A 180 -0.52 2.90 -24.72
CA ASP A 180 0.20 3.00 -23.46
C ASP A 180 0.04 1.73 -22.63
N LEU A 181 -1.13 1.09 -22.65
CA LEU A 181 -1.33 -0.21 -22.00
C LEU A 181 -0.42 -1.30 -22.57
N ASP A 182 -0.12 -1.26 -23.87
CA ASP A 182 0.84 -2.19 -24.49
C ASP A 182 2.26 -2.08 -23.89
N LYS A 183 2.66 -0.87 -23.47
CA LYS A 183 3.97 -0.62 -22.83
C LYS A 183 3.97 -1.00 -21.33
N LEU A 184 2.78 -1.22 -20.77
CA LEU A 184 2.55 -1.49 -19.35
C LEU A 184 2.25 -2.96 -19.05
N LYS A 185 2.39 -3.86 -20.04
CA LYS A 185 2.20 -5.30 -19.86
C LYS A 185 3.17 -5.92 -18.85
N GLU A 186 4.40 -5.42 -18.82
CA GLU A 186 5.44 -5.87 -17.92
C GLU A 186 5.62 -4.93 -16.73
N ARG A 187 6.12 -5.50 -15.63
CA ARG A 187 6.57 -4.74 -14.46
C ARG A 187 7.55 -3.61 -14.84
N LEU A 188 7.32 -2.44 -14.25
CA LEU A 188 8.22 -1.28 -14.36
C LEU A 188 9.44 -1.42 -13.44
N LEU A 189 9.26 -2.14 -12.33
CA LEU A 189 10.21 -2.27 -11.24
C LEU A 189 10.50 -3.77 -10.97
N PRO A 190 11.65 -4.11 -10.38
CA PRO A 190 11.96 -5.49 -10.02
C PRO A 190 10.96 -6.04 -8.98
N ARG A 191 10.85 -7.38 -8.92
CA ARG A 191 9.97 -8.06 -7.95
C ARG A 191 10.49 -7.98 -6.52
N ARG A 192 11.82 -8.04 -6.38
CA ARG A 192 12.55 -8.05 -5.11
C ARG A 192 13.82 -7.18 -5.26
N PRO A 193 14.17 -6.35 -4.27
CA PRO A 193 13.30 -5.94 -3.14
C PRO A 193 11.97 -5.36 -3.64
N ARG A 194 10.93 -5.33 -2.79
CA ARG A 194 9.63 -4.76 -3.20
C ARG A 194 9.80 -3.32 -3.70
N PRO A 195 8.98 -2.86 -4.66
CA PRO A 195 9.10 -1.51 -5.21
C PRO A 195 9.17 -0.39 -4.18
N LEU A 196 8.33 -0.45 -3.14
CA LEU A 196 8.35 0.56 -2.07
C LEU A 196 9.67 0.54 -1.30
N LEU A 197 10.15 -0.63 -0.86
CA LEU A 197 11.45 -0.74 -0.19
C LEU A 197 12.59 -0.20 -1.07
N LEU A 198 12.68 -0.67 -2.33
CA LEU A 198 13.69 -0.22 -3.28
C LEU A 198 13.70 1.32 -3.41
N LEU A 199 12.53 1.90 -3.65
CA LEU A 199 12.43 3.33 -3.90
C LEU A 199 12.56 4.16 -2.63
N SER A 200 12.21 3.61 -1.47
CA SER A 200 12.47 4.24 -0.18
C SER A 200 13.97 4.40 0.07
N GLU A 201 14.80 3.47 -0.40
CA GLU A 201 16.27 3.53 -0.30
C GLU A 201 16.89 4.39 -1.40
N GLU A 202 16.47 4.21 -2.66
CA GLU A 202 17.10 4.86 -3.82
C GLU A 202 16.59 6.28 -4.08
N ARG A 203 15.37 6.60 -3.64
CA ARG A 203 14.62 7.80 -4.04
C ARG A 203 13.89 8.47 -2.88
N ARG A 204 14.38 8.30 -1.64
CA ARG A 204 13.73 8.84 -0.43
C ARG A 204 13.30 10.30 -0.54
N ALA A 205 14.15 11.15 -1.10
CA ALA A 205 13.90 12.59 -1.28
C ALA A 205 12.74 12.92 -2.24
N SER A 206 12.32 11.96 -3.08
CA SER A 206 11.18 12.11 -3.99
C SER A 206 9.84 11.74 -3.33
N PHE A 207 9.86 11.16 -2.13
CA PHE A 207 8.68 10.97 -1.28
C PHE A 207 8.47 12.22 -0.42
N SER A 208 8.12 13.34 -1.04
CA SER A 208 7.84 14.58 -0.32
C SER A 208 6.43 14.57 0.28
N SER A 209 6.21 15.35 1.34
CA SER A 209 4.87 15.59 1.89
C SER A 209 3.87 16.01 0.80
N GLU A 210 4.24 16.94 -0.10
CA GLU A 210 3.39 17.36 -1.21
C GLU A 210 3.05 16.20 -2.16
N GLY A 211 4.06 15.41 -2.55
CA GLY A 211 3.87 14.28 -3.46
C GLY A 211 2.95 13.21 -2.87
N LEU A 212 3.11 12.89 -1.59
CA LEU A 212 2.26 11.95 -0.88
C LEU A 212 0.82 12.47 -0.75
N ARG A 213 0.64 13.77 -0.45
CA ARG A 213 -0.68 14.42 -0.39
C ARG A 213 -1.37 14.50 -1.74
N CYS A 214 -0.62 14.69 -2.83
CA CYS A 214 -1.18 14.60 -4.19
C CYS A 214 -1.66 13.18 -4.53
N ARG A 215 -1.15 12.16 -3.84
CA ARG A 215 -1.64 10.78 -3.95
C ARG A 215 -2.67 10.45 -2.86
N ASP A 216 -2.90 11.31 -1.88
CA ASP A 216 -3.93 11.16 -0.85
C ASP A 216 -5.29 11.51 -1.44
N GLY A 217 -5.95 10.52 -2.04
CA GLY A 217 -7.11 10.73 -2.92
C GLY A 217 -8.35 11.27 -2.22
N ASN A 218 -8.46 11.22 -0.88
CA ASN A 218 -9.61 11.67 -0.10
C ASN A 218 -9.29 11.93 1.40
N GLY A 219 -8.06 12.36 1.74
CA GLY A 219 -7.67 12.54 3.16
C GLY A 219 -7.58 11.24 3.96
N GLU A 220 -7.40 10.11 3.26
CA GLU A 220 -7.26 8.79 3.86
C GLU A 220 -6.02 8.73 4.74
N ILE A 221 -4.92 9.35 4.28
CA ILE A 221 -3.66 9.30 5.00
C ILE A 221 -3.79 9.98 6.37
N ASP A 222 -4.52 11.10 6.49
CA ASP A 222 -4.78 11.72 7.79
C ASP A 222 -5.54 10.78 8.73
N THR A 223 -6.58 10.13 8.20
CA THR A 223 -7.38 9.17 8.97
C THR A 223 -6.52 8.00 9.45
N LEU A 224 -5.62 7.50 8.61
CA LEU A 224 -4.68 6.43 8.94
C LEU A 224 -3.69 6.87 10.02
N LEU A 225 -3.08 8.06 9.90
CA LEU A 225 -2.13 8.59 10.87
C LEU A 225 -2.79 8.83 12.24
N GLU A 226 -4.02 9.36 12.25
CA GLU A 226 -4.81 9.50 13.48
C GLU A 226 -5.13 8.16 14.13
N ALA A 227 -5.49 7.15 13.34
CA ALA A 227 -5.79 5.82 13.84
C ALA A 227 -4.55 5.16 14.47
N ILE A 228 -3.40 5.28 13.82
CA ILE A 228 -2.11 4.81 14.35
C ILE A 228 -1.77 5.52 15.66
N ALA A 229 -1.94 6.84 15.71
CA ALA A 229 -1.58 7.62 16.89
C ALA A 229 -2.43 7.29 18.13
N ARG A 230 -3.65 6.78 17.96
CA ARG A 230 -4.49 6.32 19.08
C ARG A 230 -3.98 5.02 19.71
N GLU A 231 -3.17 4.26 18.98
CA GLU A 231 -2.60 2.99 19.43
C GLU A 231 -1.20 3.10 20.04
N LEU A 232 -0.58 4.30 19.97
CA LEU A 232 0.75 4.61 20.54
C LEU A 232 0.66 5.37 21.85
#